data_AF-A0A1M7AUQ7-F1
#
_entry.id   AF-A0A1M7AUQ7-F1
#
_cell.length_a   1.000
_cell.length_b   1.000
_cell.length_c   1.000
_cell.angle_alpha   90.00
_cell.angle_beta   90.00
_cell.angle_gamma   90.00
#
_symmetry.space_group_name_H-M   'P 1'
#
loop_
_entity.id
_entity.type
_entity.pdbx_description
1 polymer ?
#
loop_
_entity_poly.entity_id
_entity_poly.type
_entity_poly.pdbx_seq_one_letter_code
_entity_poly.pdbx_strand_id
1 'polypeptide(L)' 'YRPQFYFRTTDVTGTIQLPEGVEMVTPGDTVTIHTTLIAPIAMEKQLRFAIREGGRTVGAGSVTEIIK' A
#
# COMPACT_ATOMS: atom_id res chain seq x y z
N TYR A 1 9.18 -4.86 3.34
CA TYR A 1 7.98 -5.70 3.13
C TYR A 1 7.43 -5.46 1.73
N ARG A 2 7.04 -6.51 0.97
CA ARG A 2 6.75 -6.41 -0.48
C ARG A 2 5.42 -7.09 -0.89
N PRO A 3 4.25 -6.54 -0.50
CA PRO A 3 2.95 -7.13 -0.82
C PRO A 3 2.44 -6.74 -2.22
N GLN A 4 1.26 -7.26 -2.57
CA GLN A 4 0.50 -6.82 -3.75
C GLN A 4 -0.48 -5.71 -3.34
N PHE A 5 -0.53 -4.64 -4.12
CA PHE A 5 -1.50 -3.55 -3.99
C PHE A 5 -2.55 -3.70 -5.07
N TYR A 6 -3.80 -3.84 -4.63
CA TYR A 6 -4.95 -3.93 -5.51
C TYR A 6 -5.58 -2.55 -5.70
N PHE A 7 -5.39 -1.99 -6.88
CA PHE A 7 -6.02 -0.74 -7.31
C PHE A 7 -7.14 -1.04 -8.31
N ARG A 8 -8.39 -0.83 -7.89
CA ARG A 8 -9.62 -1.06 -8.67
C ARG A 8 -9.76 -2.49 -9.23
N THR A 9 -9.03 -2.82 -10.27
CA THR A 9 -9.04 -4.10 -11.01
C THR A 9 -7.65 -4.70 -11.23
N THR A 10 -6.59 -4.02 -10.79
CA THR A 10 -5.20 -4.38 -11.08
C THR A 10 -4.42 -4.61 -9.79
N ASP A 11 -3.73 -5.75 -9.70
CA ASP A 11 -2.72 -6.01 -8.69
C ASP A 11 -1.35 -5.52 -9.19
N VAL A 12 -0.65 -4.75 -8.36
CA VAL A 12 0.74 -4.33 -8.62
C VAL A 12 1.58 -4.57 -7.37
N THR A 13 2.74 -5.18 -7.53
CA THR A 13 3.66 -5.37 -6.41
C THR A 13 4.26 -4.04 -6.00
N GLY A 14 4.35 -3.79 -4.69
CA GLY A 14 4.94 -2.58 -4.15
C GLY A 14 5.83 -2.88 -2.95
N THR A 15 6.71 -1.94 -2.64
CA THR A 15 7.62 -2.02 -1.49
C THR A 15 7.19 -0.97 -0.48
N ILE A 16 7.02 -1.38 0.77
CA ILE A 16 6.58 -0.51 1.87
C ILE A 16 7.79 -0.05 2.68
N GLN A 17 7.86 1.25 2.91
CA GLN A 17 8.71 1.91 3.90
C GLN A 17 7.82 2.42 5.04
N LEU A 18 8.15 1.96 6.25
CA LEU A 18 7.51 2.41 7.48
C LEU A 18 8.13 3.73 7.94
N PRO A 19 7.40 4.54 8.73
CA PRO A 19 7.96 5.73 9.37
C PRO A 19 9.19 5.41 10.22
N GLU A 20 10.07 6.38 10.42
CA GLU A 20 11.22 6.24 11.32
C GLU A 20 10.75 5.84 12.74
N GLY A 21 11.46 4.87 13.34
CA GLY A 21 11.11 4.33 14.65
C GLY A 21 10.00 3.29 14.67
N VAL A 22 9.33 3.01 13.53
CA VAL A 22 8.32 1.95 13.42
C VAL A 22 8.94 0.72 12.77
N GLU A 23 9.25 -0.30 13.57
CA GLU A 23 9.82 -1.56 13.07
C GLU A 23 8.76 -2.55 12.56
N MET A 24 7.55 -2.50 13.13
CA MET A 24 6.47 -3.44 12.85
C MET A 24 5.11 -2.77 12.98
N VAL A 25 4.13 -3.29 12.23
CA VAL A 25 2.72 -2.88 12.28
C VAL A 25 1.88 -4.09 12.65
N THR A 26 0.97 -3.95 13.61
CA THR A 26 0.13 -5.03 14.12
C THR A 26 -1.24 -5.02 13.43
N PRO A 27 -1.93 -6.16 13.27
CA PRO A 27 -3.31 -6.16 12.79
C PRO A 27 -4.22 -5.27 13.64
N GLY A 28 -4.90 -4.32 12.99
CA GLY A 28 -5.77 -3.33 13.64
C GLY A 28 -5.15 -1.94 13.74
N ASP A 29 -3.83 -1.81 13.56
CA ASP A 29 -3.17 -0.51 13.58
C ASP A 29 -3.49 0.30 12.33
N THR A 30 -3.57 1.62 12.50
CA THR A 30 -3.64 2.57 11.39
C THR A 30 -2.33 3.33 11.31
N VAL A 31 -1.65 3.23 10.17
CA VAL A 31 -0.34 3.86 9.94
C VAL A 31 -0.30 4.54 8.58
N THR A 32 0.49 5.61 8.48
CA THR A 32 0.85 6.21 7.20
C THR A 32 2.15 5.57 6.72
N ILE A 33 2.18 5.12 5.47
CA ILE A 33 3.32 4.42 4.88
C ILE A 33 3.73 5.05 3.56
N HIS A 34 5.01 4.94 3.23
CA HIS A 34 5.52 5.28 1.91
C HIS A 34 5.59 4.00 1.07
N THR A 35 5.06 4.03 -0.14
CA THR A 35 5.00 2.86 -1.02
C THR A 35 5.63 3.18 -2.37
N THR A 36 6.54 2.32 -2.82
CA THR A 36 7.10 2.36 -4.18
C THR A 36 6.57 1.17 -4.99
N LEU A 37 5.82 1.45 -6.07
CA LEU A 37 5.26 0.43 -6.96
C LEU A 37 6.29 -0.01 -8.01
N ILE A 38 6.30 -1.29 -8.40
CA ILE A 38 7.22 -1.81 -9.42
C ILE A 38 6.83 -1.39 -10.85
N ALA A 39 5.57 -1.01 -11.04
CA ALA A 39 5.02 -0.60 -12.31
C ALA A 39 4.12 0.63 -12.10
N PRO A 40 4.05 1.55 -13.07
CA PRO A 40 3.20 2.72 -12.97
C PRO A 40 1.72 2.31 -12.97
N ILE A 41 0.94 2.97 -12.10
CA ILE A 41 -0.52 2.84 -12.03
C ILE A 41 -1.13 4.24 -12.08
N ALA A 42 -2.18 4.38 -12.87
CA ALA A 42 -3.00 5.59 -12.87
C ALA A 42 -3.69 5.73 -11.50
N MET A 43 -3.38 6.79 -10.77
CA MET A 43 -3.90 7.03 -9.43
C MET A 43 -4.18 8.51 -9.18
N GLU A 44 -5.06 8.76 -8.22
CA GLU A 44 -5.46 10.09 -7.75
C GLU A 44 -5.46 10.10 -6.21
N LYS A 45 -5.36 11.29 -5.60
CA LYS A 45 -5.53 11.43 -4.15
C LYS A 45 -6.90 10.87 -3.75
N GLN A 46 -6.99 10.31 -2.56
CA GLN A 46 -8.17 9.62 -2.01
C GLN A 46 -8.55 8.30 -2.72
N LEU A 47 -7.83 7.87 -3.75
CA LEU A 47 -8.06 6.56 -4.36
C LEU A 47 -7.85 5.46 -3.31
N ARG A 48 -8.87 4.63 -3.11
CA ARG A 48 -8.82 3.50 -2.20
C ARG A 48 -8.13 2.31 -2.84
N PHE A 49 -7.37 1.57 -2.05
CA PHE A 49 -6.69 0.35 -2.45
C PHE A 49 -6.75 -0.70 -1.33
N ALA A 50 -6.52 -1.95 -1.70
CA ALA A 50 -6.33 -3.04 -0.76
C ALA A 50 -4.88 -3.56 -0.83
N ILE A 51 -4.35 -4.03 0.29
CA ILE A 51 -3.06 -4.72 0.36
C ILE A 51 -3.36 -6.22 0.46
N ARG A 52 -2.73 -7.01 -0.40
CA ARG A 52 -2.99 -8.44 -0.55
C ARG A 52 -1.71 -9.26 -0.44
N GLU A 53 -1.83 -10.41 0.20
CA GLU A 53 -0.80 -11.45 0.28
C GLU A 53 -1.41 -12.83 0.08
N GLY A 54 -0.79 -13.64 -0.77
CA GLY A 54 -1.29 -14.98 -1.07
C GLY A 54 -2.75 -14.98 -1.56
N GLY A 55 -3.19 -13.91 -2.22
CA GLY A 55 -4.57 -13.72 -2.68
C GLY A 55 -5.57 -13.22 -1.63
N ARG A 56 -5.18 -13.07 -0.35
CA ARG A 56 -6.03 -12.57 0.74
C ARG A 56 -5.78 -11.10 1.02
N THR A 57 -6.82 -10.35 1.35
CA THR A 57 -6.69 -8.96 1.79
C THR A 57 -6.19 -8.91 3.23
N VAL A 58 -5.05 -8.26 3.45
CA VAL A 58 -4.40 -8.10 4.77
C VAL A 58 -4.47 -6.66 5.28
N GLY A 59 -4.80 -5.70 4.41
CA GLY A 59 -4.96 -4.30 4.77
C GLY A 59 -5.76 -3.51 3.75
N ALA A 60 -6.19 -2.31 4.13
CA ALA A 60 -6.88 -1.37 3.26
C ALA A 60 -6.33 0.04 3.50
N GLY A 61 -6.31 0.86 2.45
CA GLY A 61 -5.80 2.22 2.54
C GLY A 61 -6.38 3.15 1.48
N SER A 62 -6.02 4.42 1.58
CA SER A 62 -6.28 5.43 0.55
C SER A 62 -5.01 6.24 0.27
N VAL A 63 -4.85 6.66 -0.98
CA VAL A 63 -3.70 7.47 -1.40
C VAL A 63 -3.83 8.86 -0.80
N THR A 64 -2.88 9.25 0.06
CA THR A 64 -2.83 10.58 0.68
C THR A 64 -2.08 11.58 -0.23
N GLU A 65 -0.97 11.13 -0.80
CA GLU A 65 -0.09 11.92 -1.66
C GLU A 65 0.56 11.05 -2.75
N ILE A 66 0.85 11.66 -3.91
CA ILE A 66 1.53 11.01 -5.03
C ILE A 66 2.91 11.67 -5.15
N ILE A 67 3.95 10.90 -4.86
CA ILE A 67 5.35 11.33 -4.93
C ILE A 67 5.90 10.82 -6.28
N LYS A 68 6.56 11.69 -7.05
CA LYS A 68 7.12 11.39 -8.37
C LYS A 68 8.59 10.99 -8.29
#